data_AF-A0A2T4VBE3-F1
#
_entry.id   AF-A0A2T4VBE3-F1
#
_cell.length_a   1.000
_cell.length_b   1.000
_cell.length_c   1.000
_cell.angle_alpha   90.00
_cell.angle_beta   90.00
_cell.angle_gamma   90.00
#
_symmetry.space_group_name_H-M   'P 1'
#
loop_
_entity.id
_entity.type
_entity.pdbx_description
1 polymer ?
#
loop_
_entity_poly.entity_id
_entity_poly.type
_entity_poly.pdbx_seq_one_letter_code
_entity_poly.pdbx_strand_id
1 'polypeptide(L)'
;MIIVTKREGPCRACGGRIRKGEYADFTAEKGAAHPEAQCSSVPARYRPNLRAGACRCGTWVKAGQGRLRLVEDAGGAGGKKSWAVDCDTCASL
;
A
#
# COMPACT_ATOMS: atom_id res chain seq x y z
N MET A 1 -12.96 10.95 3.85
CA MET A 1 -14.02 11.73 3.15
C MET A 1 -14.07 11.25 1.72
N ILE A 2 -15.26 11.14 1.11
CA ILE A 2 -15.35 10.71 -0.29
C ILE A 2 -15.06 11.89 -1.23
N ILE A 3 -14.11 11.72 -2.14
CA ILE A 3 -13.74 12.67 -3.19
C ILE A 3 -13.87 12.04 -4.57
N VAL A 4 -13.95 12.86 -5.61
CA VAL A 4 -13.72 12.43 -7.01
C VAL A 4 -12.27 12.75 -7.38
N THR A 5 -11.54 11.76 -7.85
CA THR A 5 -10.11 11.93 -8.15
C THR A 5 -9.89 12.78 -9.41
N LYS A 6 -9.00 13.77 -9.31
CA LYS A 6 -8.59 14.60 -10.46
C LYS A 6 -7.42 14.00 -11.26
N ARG A 7 -6.70 13.05 -10.65
CA ARG A 7 -5.52 12.37 -11.21
C ARG A 7 -5.54 10.90 -10.78
N GLU A 8 -4.95 10.04 -11.59
CA GLU A 8 -4.77 8.64 -11.22
C GLU A 8 -3.73 8.49 -10.10
N GLY A 9 -3.90 7.47 -9.27
CA GLY A 9 -2.98 7.18 -8.17
C GLY A 9 -3.26 5.81 -7.54
N PRO A 10 -2.33 5.30 -6.71
CA PRO A 10 -2.53 4.02 -6.03
C PRO A 10 -3.47 4.18 -4.83
N CYS A 11 -4.38 3.23 -4.66
CA CYS A 11 -5.10 3.04 -3.41
C CYS A 11 -4.12 2.74 -2.28
N ARG A 12 -4.19 3.47 -1.16
CA ARG A 12 -3.31 3.26 0.00
C ARG A 12 -3.46 1.91 0.71
N ALA A 13 -4.54 1.19 0.44
CA ALA A 13 -4.94 -0.02 1.17
C ALA A 13 -4.75 -1.30 0.36
N CYS A 14 -5.43 -1.43 -0.78
CA CYS A 14 -5.23 -2.57 -1.69
C CYS A 14 -4.12 -2.31 -2.70
N GLY A 15 -3.71 -1.05 -2.86
CA GLY A 15 -2.70 -0.70 -3.83
C GLY A 15 -3.17 -0.57 -5.28
N GLY A 16 -4.36 -1.08 -5.59
CA GLY A 16 -4.96 -0.99 -6.93
C GLY A 16 -5.00 0.44 -7.46
N ARG A 17 -5.01 0.59 -8.77
CA ARG A 17 -5.04 1.91 -9.42
C ARG A 17 -6.43 2.53 -9.27
N ILE A 18 -6.50 3.66 -8.57
CA ILE A 18 -7.64 4.57 -8.61
C ILE A 18 -7.44 5.48 -9.83
N ARG A 19 -8.34 5.38 -10.80
CA ARG A 19 -8.31 6.17 -12.04
C ARG A 19 -8.86 7.57 -11.79
N LYS A 20 -8.56 8.49 -12.70
CA LYS A 20 -9.17 9.81 -12.75
C LYS A 20 -10.70 9.69 -12.91
N GLY A 21 -11.45 10.43 -12.11
CA GLY A 21 -12.91 10.43 -12.14
C GLY A 21 -13.55 9.35 -11.27
N GLU A 22 -12.77 8.44 -10.68
CA GLU A 22 -13.28 7.48 -9.70
C GLU A 22 -13.48 8.13 -8.34
N TYR A 23 -14.43 7.60 -7.58
CA TYR A 23 -14.62 7.96 -6.18
C TYR A 23 -13.52 7.33 -5.33
N ALA A 24 -13.04 8.07 -4.33
CA ALA A 24 -12.05 7.59 -3.39
C ALA A 24 -12.33 8.11 -1.98
N ASP A 25 -12.11 7.29 -0.96
CA ASP A 25 -11.99 7.79 0.41
C ASP A 25 -10.61 8.41 0.62
N PHE A 26 -10.58 9.66 1.04
CA PHE A 26 -9.36 10.42 1.24
C PHE A 26 -9.28 11.00 2.65
N THR A 27 -8.10 10.94 3.24
CA THR A 27 -7.69 11.80 4.36
C THR A 27 -6.28 12.32 4.08
N ALA A 28 -5.99 13.54 4.53
CA ALA A 28 -4.66 14.14 4.31
C ALA A 28 -3.53 13.29 4.93
N GLU A 29 -3.79 12.65 6.07
CA GLU A 29 -2.82 11.82 6.79
C GLU A 29 -2.56 10.46 6.12
N LYS A 30 -3.57 9.85 5.50
CA LYS A 30 -3.47 8.46 4.99
C LYS A 30 -3.35 8.39 3.46
N GLY A 31 -3.82 9.41 2.75
CA GLY A 31 -3.94 9.41 1.29
C GLY A 31 -5.26 8.79 0.80
N ALA A 32 -5.35 8.51 -0.50
CA ALA A 32 -6.56 8.02 -1.15
C ALA A 32 -6.70 6.49 -1.06
N ALA A 33 -7.91 5.99 -0.83
CA ALA A 33 -8.32 4.59 -0.85
C ALA A 33 -9.55 4.39 -1.73
N HIS A 34 -9.80 3.19 -2.22
CA HIS A 34 -11.11 2.88 -2.79
C HIS A 34 -12.20 3.00 -1.71
N PRO A 35 -13.44 3.37 -2.08
CA PRO A 35 -14.52 3.58 -1.12
C PRO A 35 -14.97 2.28 -0.44
N GLU A 36 -14.78 1.11 -1.07
CA GLU A 36 -15.13 -0.17 -0.46
C GLU A 36 -14.49 -0.34 0.93
N ALA A 37 -15.24 -0.94 1.88
CA ALA A 37 -14.81 -1.11 3.27
C ALA A 37 -13.45 -1.82 3.41
N GLN A 38 -13.16 -2.77 2.51
CA GLN A 38 -11.86 -3.45 2.42
C GLN A 38 -10.67 -2.52 2.12
N CYS A 39 -10.92 -1.29 1.66
CA CYS A 39 -9.92 -0.28 1.39
C CYS A 39 -10.03 0.94 2.32
N SER A 40 -11.25 1.44 2.57
CA SER A 40 -11.48 2.65 3.35
C SER A 40 -11.25 2.45 4.85
N SER A 41 -11.67 1.30 5.41
CA SER A 41 -11.56 1.01 6.85
C SER A 41 -10.22 0.41 7.27
N VAL A 42 -9.41 -0.02 6.31
CA VAL A 42 -8.13 -0.69 6.61
C VAL A 42 -7.02 0.36 6.74
N PRO A 43 -6.17 0.31 7.78
CA PRO A 43 -4.99 1.15 7.90
C PRO A 43 -4.06 1.03 6.68
N ALA A 44 -3.33 2.10 6.37
CA ALA A 44 -2.36 2.13 5.28
C ALA A 44 -1.17 1.23 5.64
N ARG A 45 -1.27 -0.08 5.36
CA ARG A 45 -0.22 -1.04 5.73
C ARG A 45 0.39 -1.76 4.53
N TYR A 46 -0.31 -1.74 3.38
CA TYR A 46 0.08 -2.52 2.21
C TYR A 46 -0.10 -1.74 0.90
N ARG A 47 0.90 -1.81 0.03
CA ARG A 47 0.86 -1.35 -1.38
C ARG A 47 1.02 -2.56 -2.29
N PRO A 48 0.64 -2.52 -3.59
CA PRO A 48 0.95 -3.61 -4.48
C PRO A 48 2.45 -3.64 -4.66
N ASN A 49 2.96 -4.84 -4.88
CA ASN A 49 4.34 -4.96 -5.23
C ASN A 49 4.57 -4.52 -6.69
N LEU A 50 5.06 -3.31 -6.90
CA LEU A 50 5.42 -2.81 -8.24
C LEU A 50 6.88 -3.13 -8.61
N ARG A 51 7.62 -3.84 -7.75
CA ARG A 51 9.04 -4.18 -7.97
C ARG A 51 9.33 -5.65 -7.66
N ALA A 52 10.38 -6.21 -8.23
CA ALA A 52 10.88 -7.50 -7.75
C ALA A 52 11.69 -7.29 -6.45
N GLY A 53 11.60 -8.23 -5.51
CA GLY A 53 12.41 -8.18 -4.29
C GLY A 53 12.25 -9.40 -3.39
N ALA A 54 13.16 -9.53 -2.44
CA ALA A 54 13.13 -10.61 -1.46
C ALA A 54 12.11 -10.32 -0.36
N CYS A 55 11.29 -11.32 -0.05
CA CYS A 55 10.44 -11.32 1.13
C CYS A 55 11.27 -11.56 2.40
N ARG A 56 10.75 -11.17 3.56
CA ARG A 56 11.32 -11.50 4.89
C ARG A 56 11.57 -12.99 5.12
N CYS A 57 10.84 -13.88 4.43
CA CYS A 57 11.06 -15.33 4.48
C CYS A 57 12.13 -15.84 3.51
N GLY A 58 12.76 -14.96 2.73
CA GLY A 58 13.76 -15.30 1.72
C GLY A 58 13.17 -15.62 0.33
N THR A 59 11.86 -15.77 0.19
CA THR A 59 11.23 -16.00 -1.12
C THR A 59 11.40 -14.79 -2.04
N TRP A 60 11.84 -15.01 -3.27
CA TRP A 60 11.89 -13.97 -4.30
C TRP A 60 10.48 -13.70 -4.85
N VAL A 61 10.02 -12.46 -4.73
CA VAL A 61 8.67 -12.05 -5.17
C VAL A 61 8.80 -11.19 -6.41
N LYS A 62 8.05 -11.55 -7.46
CA LYS A 62 8.01 -10.78 -8.71
C LYS A 62 7.16 -9.51 -8.55
N ALA A 63 7.41 -8.51 -9.39
CA ALA A 63 6.47 -7.39 -9.52
C ALA A 63 5.08 -7.94 -9.90
N GLY A 64 4.04 -7.43 -9.24
CA GLY A 64 2.66 -7.89 -9.34
C GLY A 64 2.28 -9.01 -8.37
N GLN A 65 3.22 -9.63 -7.65
CA GLN A 65 2.96 -10.68 -6.65
C GLN A 65 3.20 -10.18 -5.23
N GLY A 66 2.48 -10.73 -4.25
CA GLY A 66 2.58 -10.31 -2.85
C GLY A 66 2.22 -8.83 -2.63
N ARG A 67 2.78 -8.23 -1.58
CA ARG A 67 2.51 -6.84 -1.20
C ARG A 67 3.70 -6.14 -0.58
N LEU A 68 3.76 -4.83 -0.71
CA LEU A 68 4.73 -3.98 -0.04
C LEU A 68 4.19 -3.57 1.32
N ARG A 69 4.86 -3.95 2.40
CA ARG A 69 4.57 -3.53 3.76
C ARG A 69 5.40 -2.30 4.12
N LEU A 70 4.76 -1.33 4.77
CA LEU A 70 5.49 -0.19 5.33
C LEU A 70 6.31 -0.68 6.52
N VAL A 71 7.62 -0.45 6.49
CA VAL A 71 8.52 -0.66 7.62
C VAL A 71 9.10 0.68 8.04
N GLU A 72 9.10 0.92 9.35
CA GLU A 72 9.69 2.10 9.97
C GLU A 72 10.94 1.64 10.70
N ASP A 73 12.10 2.16 10.30
CA ASP A 73 13.33 1.90 11.02
C ASP A 73 13.35 2.79 12.28
N ALA A 74 13.45 2.17 13.46
CA ALA A 74 13.40 2.88 14.74
C ALA A 74 14.74 3.58 15.10
N GLY A 75 15.75 3.49 14.25
CA GLY A 75 17.07 4.09 14.48
C GLY A 75 17.11 5.60 14.27
N GLY A 76 17.00 6.36 15.37
CA GLY A 76 17.50 7.74 15.52
C GLY A 76 16.75 8.84 14.77
N ALA A 77 16.28 9.85 15.51
CA ALA A 77 15.80 11.18 15.06
C ALA A 77 15.38 11.28 13.58
N GLY A 78 14.23 10.66 13.23
CA GLY A 78 13.67 10.68 11.88
C GLY A 78 13.67 9.32 11.20
N GLY A 79 12.99 8.35 11.81
CA GLY A 79 12.88 6.98 11.31
C GLY A 79 12.55 6.93 9.81
N LYS A 80 13.42 6.30 9.03
CA LYS A 80 13.23 6.19 7.59
C LYS A 80 12.11 5.20 7.32
N LYS A 81 11.03 5.69 6.71
CA LYS A 81 9.94 4.87 6.19
C LYS A 81 10.39 4.22 4.89
N SER A 82 10.37 2.90 4.82
CA SER A 82 10.67 2.15 3.60
C SER A 82 9.63 1.06 3.34
N TRP A 83 9.60 0.54 2.11
CA TRP A 83 8.65 -0.47 1.68
C TRP A 83 9.33 -1.82 1.55
N ALA A 84 9.06 -2.73 2.48
CA ALA A 84 9.53 -4.12 2.44
C ALA A 84 8.59 -4.97 1.58
N VAL A 85 9.11 -5.96 0.87
CA VAL A 85 8.29 -6.90 0.08
C VAL A 85 7.87 -8.05 0.97
N ASP A 86 6.59 -8.43 0.93
CA ASP A 86 6.03 -9.61 1.56
C ASP A 86 5.36 -10.49 0.49
N CYS A 87 5.70 -11.78 0.43
CA CYS A 87 5.04 -12.75 -0.45
C CYS A 87 3.58 -13.00 0.00
N ASP A 88 2.72 -13.56 -0.85
CA ASP A 88 1.30 -13.80 -0.52
C ASP A 88 1.07 -14.55 0.80
N THR A 89 1.99 -15.45 1.18
CA THR A 89 1.97 -16.16 2.47
C THR A 89 2.29 -15.23 3.64
N CYS A 90 3.41 -14.51 3.59
CA CYS A 90 3.82 -13.59 4.67
C CYS A 90 2.96 -12.34 4.76
N ALA A 91 2.34 -11.99 3.64
CA ALA A 91 1.32 -10.99 3.53
C ALA A 91 0.11 -11.41 4.39
N SER A 92 -0.36 -12.64 4.28
CA SER A 92 -1.60 -13.09 4.94
C SER A 92 -1.51 -13.31 6.46
N LEU A 93 -0.31 -13.14 7.04
CA LEU A 93 -0.03 -13.21 8.49
C LEU A 93 -0.10 -11.83 9.15
#